data_AF-D6PDI6-F1
#
_entry.id   AF-D6PDI6-F1
#
_cell.length_a   1.000
_cell.length_b   1.000
_cell.length_c   1.000
_cell.angle_alpha   90.00
_cell.angle_beta   90.00
_cell.angle_gamma   90.00
#
_symmetry.space_group_name_H-M   'P 1'
#
loop_
_entity.id
_entity.type
_entity.pdbx_description
1 polymer ?
#
loop_
_entity_poly.entity_id
_entity_poly.type
_entity_poly.pdbx_seq_one_letter_code
_entity_poly.pdbx_strand_id
1 'polypeptide(L)'
;MSAFMPYLYPAGVEEIIRYGLLGIEMSRFSGCWTGFKIVSDVADSGKTYDTSIEHAEILIPSQDFMNEYADLTRNIIYTDTPREQDFRLQRVKGFAAQEFARLNKIDRVIWKEENSKLGIVTTGKSYNDVREALRWLNIDEQKAKELGLCLYKVGMPWPLEPQGIREFCEGLDTVLVVEEKRELIEHQVKWQLYNWKENVRPLVIGKHDEDNNWLLPAENDLPLQTILEAIVQRLYKLTNDSRLLERLNWFKRRHESQEKVTAPIQRKPFFCSGCPHNTSLQLPENKRALGGIGCHYMAVNTVKGTEFFTQMGGEGTPWIGISPFSKEKHIFANLGDGTYKHSGILAVRASLDAGVNITYKILYNDAVAMTGGQAIGGNWDVTGIVKQVSAEGVKRISILSENPSTYKHLETKGIKSLHRDSIITEQQALSEYEGVSVLVYDQTCAAEKRRRRKRGLMHDPVKRVVINPEVCEGCGDCSLQSNCVSIEPLETELGRKRRINQSTCNKDYSCIKGFCPSFVTVDAEIKTKPCLATLKEYQNLSFMNRMELQISC
;
A
#
# COMPACT_ATOMS: atom_id res chain seq x y z
N MET A 1 11.90 17.14 -10.79
CA MET A 1 12.82 16.14 -10.18
C MET A 1 14.15 16.20 -10.90
N SER A 2 15.27 16.49 -10.20
CA SER A 2 16.60 16.65 -10.82
C SER A 2 17.14 15.37 -11.48
N ALA A 3 16.70 14.20 -11.02
CA ALA A 3 17.09 12.89 -11.55
C ALA A 3 16.53 12.54 -12.95
N PHE A 4 15.64 13.37 -13.52
CA PHE A 4 15.03 13.20 -14.85
C PHE A 4 14.58 11.75 -15.18
N MET A 5 13.90 11.11 -14.22
CA MET A 5 13.44 9.72 -14.32
C MET A 5 12.02 9.69 -14.92
N PRO A 6 11.81 9.26 -16.18
CA PRO A 6 10.47 9.10 -16.73
C PRO A 6 9.68 8.10 -15.90
N TYR A 7 8.38 8.28 -15.73
CA TYR A 7 7.57 7.22 -15.16
C TYR A 7 6.25 7.03 -15.90
N LEU A 8 5.85 5.76 -16.00
CA LEU A 8 4.63 5.34 -16.67
C LEU A 8 3.54 5.07 -15.63
N TYR A 9 2.29 5.42 -15.97
CA TYR A 9 1.15 5.25 -15.07
C TYR A 9 -0.01 4.50 -15.76
N PRO A 10 -0.01 3.15 -15.73
CA PRO A 10 -1.10 2.35 -16.29
C PRO A 10 -2.42 2.54 -15.52
N ALA A 11 -3.53 2.52 -16.26
CA ALA A 11 -4.88 2.54 -15.70
C ALA A 11 -5.47 1.14 -15.48
N GLY A 12 -4.87 0.09 -16.03
CA GLY A 12 -5.40 -1.27 -15.96
C GLY A 12 -4.41 -2.34 -16.44
N VAL A 13 -4.82 -3.61 -16.36
CA VAL A 13 -3.97 -4.79 -16.63
C VAL A 13 -3.31 -4.76 -18.02
N GLU A 14 -4.05 -4.42 -19.08
CA GLU A 14 -3.50 -4.30 -20.44
C GLU A 14 -2.35 -3.29 -20.52
N GLU A 15 -2.51 -2.15 -19.84
CA GLU A 15 -1.49 -1.11 -19.83
C GLU A 15 -0.32 -1.46 -18.91
N ILE A 16 -0.53 -2.26 -17.86
CA ILE A 16 0.59 -2.77 -17.06
C ILE A 16 1.57 -3.52 -17.97
N ILE A 17 1.03 -4.38 -18.84
CA ILE A 17 1.83 -5.19 -19.77
C ILE A 17 2.46 -4.29 -20.83
N ARG A 18 1.65 -3.49 -21.53
CA ARG A 18 2.13 -2.68 -22.64
C ARG A 18 3.12 -1.60 -22.19
N TYR A 19 2.80 -0.86 -21.12
CA TYR A 19 3.70 0.16 -20.57
C TYR A 19 4.94 -0.49 -19.94
N GLY A 20 4.84 -1.70 -19.38
CA GLY A 20 6.01 -2.41 -18.87
C GLY A 20 7.04 -2.69 -19.98
N LEU A 21 6.58 -3.21 -21.12
CA LEU A 21 7.44 -3.46 -22.29
C LEU A 21 8.02 -2.15 -22.86
N LEU A 22 7.18 -1.12 -23.01
CA LEU A 22 7.62 0.20 -23.47
C LEU A 22 8.62 0.84 -22.51
N GLY A 23 8.45 0.68 -21.20
CA GLY A 23 9.36 1.24 -20.20
C GLY A 23 10.76 0.59 -20.23
N ILE A 24 10.84 -0.72 -20.51
CA ILE A 24 12.12 -1.42 -20.68
C ILE A 24 12.86 -0.87 -21.91
N GLU A 25 12.17 -0.77 -23.05
CA GLU A 25 12.79 -0.27 -24.29
C GLU A 25 13.10 1.23 -24.22
N MET A 26 12.23 2.03 -23.59
CA MET A 26 12.49 3.45 -23.34
C MET A 26 13.72 3.65 -22.46
N SER A 27 13.89 2.82 -21.42
CA SER A 27 15.08 2.85 -20.56
C SER A 27 16.36 2.53 -21.35
N ARG A 28 16.32 1.49 -22.19
CA ARG A 28 17.44 1.12 -23.07
C ARG A 28 17.78 2.23 -24.07
N PHE A 29 16.75 2.82 -24.68
CA PHE A 29 16.93 3.88 -25.65
C PHE A 29 17.45 5.16 -25.00
N SER A 30 16.75 5.69 -24.01
CA SER A 30 17.03 6.99 -23.38
C SER A 30 18.23 6.97 -22.43
N GLY A 31 18.59 5.80 -21.88
CA GLY A 31 19.56 5.69 -20.80
C GLY A 31 19.09 6.25 -19.45
N CYS A 32 17.80 6.59 -19.32
CA CYS A 32 17.15 6.94 -18.07
C CYS A 32 16.62 5.69 -17.37
N TRP A 33 16.63 5.69 -16.03
CA TRP A 33 15.77 4.78 -15.29
C TRP A 33 14.32 5.14 -15.57
N THR A 34 13.46 4.14 -15.78
CA THR A 34 12.03 4.35 -15.97
C THR A 34 11.27 3.83 -14.75
N GLY A 35 10.50 4.71 -14.12
CA GLY A 35 9.61 4.39 -13.02
C GLY A 35 8.28 3.81 -13.52
N PHE A 36 7.62 3.06 -12.65
CA PHE A 36 6.33 2.46 -12.94
C PHE A 36 5.41 2.64 -11.74
N LYS A 37 4.35 3.47 -11.87
CA LYS A 37 3.40 3.74 -10.80
C LYS A 37 2.17 2.85 -10.98
N ILE A 38 1.88 1.99 -10.02
CA ILE A 38 0.64 1.20 -10.00
C ILE A 38 -0.05 1.42 -8.66
N VAL A 39 -1.37 1.65 -8.68
CA VAL A 39 -2.20 1.69 -7.47
C VAL A 39 -2.66 0.27 -7.12
N SER A 40 -2.85 -0.03 -5.83
CA SER A 40 -3.22 -1.38 -5.37
C SER A 40 -4.49 -1.91 -6.06
N ASP A 41 -5.49 -1.05 -6.27
CA ASP A 41 -6.74 -1.41 -6.96
C ASP A 41 -6.50 -1.96 -8.38
N VAL A 42 -5.46 -1.48 -9.06
CA VAL A 42 -5.07 -1.97 -10.40
C VAL A 42 -4.19 -3.21 -10.29
N ALA A 43 -3.25 -3.25 -9.33
CA ALA A 43 -2.33 -4.37 -9.14
C ALA A 43 -3.03 -5.67 -8.70
N ASP A 44 -4.07 -5.56 -7.86
CA ASP A 44 -4.84 -6.69 -7.33
C ASP A 44 -6.06 -7.05 -8.19
N SER A 45 -6.27 -6.34 -9.31
CA SER A 45 -7.39 -6.61 -10.23
C SER A 45 -7.12 -7.83 -11.13
N GLY A 46 -8.18 -8.54 -11.51
CA GLY A 46 -8.13 -9.62 -12.50
C GLY A 46 -8.93 -9.24 -13.75
N LYS A 47 -8.32 -9.37 -14.93
CA LYS A 47 -8.98 -9.12 -16.23
C LYS A 47 -8.42 -10.07 -17.28
N THR A 48 -9.27 -10.58 -18.17
CA THR A 48 -8.83 -11.19 -19.44
C THR A 48 -8.37 -10.07 -20.37
N TYR A 49 -7.23 -10.24 -21.02
CA TYR A 49 -6.71 -9.28 -21.99
C TYR A 49 -6.28 -9.99 -23.28
N ASP A 50 -6.17 -9.22 -24.36
CA ASP A 50 -5.65 -9.70 -25.64
C ASP A 50 -4.11 -9.74 -25.61
N THR A 51 -3.52 -10.93 -25.78
CA THR A 51 -2.06 -11.13 -25.75
C THR A 51 -1.35 -10.56 -26.98
N SER A 52 -2.08 -10.16 -28.04
CA SER A 52 -1.49 -9.49 -29.19
C SER A 52 -0.72 -8.21 -28.81
N ILE A 53 -1.10 -7.55 -27.70
CA ILE A 53 -0.46 -6.34 -27.19
C ILE A 53 1.00 -6.57 -26.74
N GLU A 54 1.36 -7.81 -26.40
CA GLU A 54 2.73 -8.20 -26.01
C GLU A 54 3.67 -8.19 -27.22
N HIS A 55 3.12 -8.46 -28.40
CA HIS A 55 3.85 -8.54 -29.66
C HIS A 55 3.70 -7.29 -30.53
N ALA A 56 2.91 -6.30 -30.09
CA ALA A 56 2.79 -5.04 -30.80
C ALA A 56 4.16 -4.36 -30.94
N GLU A 57 4.48 -3.91 -32.15
CA GLU A 57 5.77 -3.32 -32.49
C GLU A 57 6.11 -2.15 -31.54
N ILE A 58 7.37 -2.08 -31.11
CA ILE A 58 7.92 -0.97 -30.34
C ILE A 58 8.87 -0.21 -31.25
N LEU A 59 8.55 1.06 -31.49
CA LEU A 59 9.29 1.90 -32.42
C LEU A 59 10.45 2.57 -31.68
N ILE A 60 11.66 2.43 -32.22
CA ILE A 60 12.85 3.11 -31.70
C ILE A 60 13.07 4.38 -32.52
N PRO A 61 13.09 5.57 -31.90
CA PRO A 61 13.35 6.81 -32.64
C PRO A 61 14.73 6.80 -33.31
N SER A 62 14.85 7.45 -34.47
CA SER A 62 16.16 7.71 -35.09
C SER A 62 16.98 8.64 -34.19
N GLN A 63 18.28 8.81 -34.45
CA GLN A 63 19.09 9.76 -33.67
C GLN A 63 18.94 11.21 -34.13
N ASP A 64 18.35 11.45 -35.31
CA ASP A 64 18.36 12.75 -35.99
C ASP A 64 17.59 13.83 -35.21
N PHE A 65 16.57 13.46 -34.43
CA PHE A 65 15.80 14.42 -33.63
C PHE A 65 16.63 15.13 -32.55
N MET A 66 17.80 14.58 -32.19
CA MET A 66 18.68 15.13 -31.16
C MET A 66 19.60 16.26 -31.67
N ASN A 67 19.58 16.56 -32.97
CA ASN A 67 20.40 17.61 -33.59
C ASN A 67 21.87 17.50 -33.16
N GLU A 68 22.42 18.52 -32.51
CA GLU A 68 23.81 18.57 -32.02
C GLU A 68 24.17 17.49 -30.99
N TYR A 69 23.17 16.81 -30.40
CA TYR A 69 23.37 15.77 -29.40
C TYR A 69 23.24 14.34 -29.96
N ALA A 70 23.09 14.16 -31.27
CA ALA A 70 22.88 12.84 -31.90
C ALA A 70 23.99 11.83 -31.60
N ASP A 71 25.25 12.30 -31.54
CA ASP A 71 26.43 11.44 -31.30
C ASP A 71 26.72 11.21 -29.80
N LEU A 72 26.01 11.88 -28.90
CA LEU A 72 26.22 11.71 -27.46
C LEU A 72 25.64 10.38 -26.98
N THR A 73 26.51 9.53 -26.45
CA THR A 73 26.08 8.29 -25.80
C THR A 73 25.17 8.56 -24.61
N ARG A 74 24.16 7.70 -24.43
CA ARG A 74 23.19 7.79 -23.33
C ARG A 74 23.48 6.81 -22.20
N ASN A 75 24.46 5.93 -22.38
CA ASN A 75 24.84 4.95 -21.36
C ASN A 75 25.64 5.59 -20.23
N ILE A 76 25.76 4.87 -19.11
CA ILE A 76 26.67 5.26 -18.02
C ILE A 76 28.09 4.90 -18.46
N ILE A 77 29.01 5.86 -18.44
CA ILE A 77 30.43 5.62 -18.72
C ILE A 77 31.22 5.84 -17.43
N TYR A 78 32.06 4.88 -17.08
CA TYR A 78 32.82 4.90 -15.82
C TYR A 78 33.87 6.01 -15.76
N THR A 79 34.32 6.50 -16.92
CA THR A 79 35.32 7.59 -17.03
C THR A 79 34.71 8.98 -16.91
N ASP A 80 33.38 9.10 -16.95
CA ASP A 80 32.73 10.41 -16.90
C ASP A 80 32.88 11.06 -15.52
N THR A 81 33.22 12.34 -15.54
CA THR A 81 33.08 13.21 -14.38
C THR A 81 31.60 13.41 -14.02
N PRO A 82 31.28 13.75 -12.75
CA PRO A 82 29.90 14.07 -12.36
C PRO A 82 29.24 15.17 -13.22
N ARG A 83 30.02 16.12 -13.74
CA ARG A 83 29.52 17.19 -14.61
C ARG A 83 29.10 16.69 -15.98
N GLU A 84 29.84 15.75 -16.58
CA GLU A 84 29.49 15.14 -17.87
C GLU A 84 28.24 14.27 -17.74
N GLN A 85 28.11 13.54 -16.62
CA GLN A 85 26.92 12.75 -16.32
C GLN A 85 25.67 13.64 -16.20
N ASP A 86 25.76 14.73 -15.44
CA ASP A 86 24.67 15.70 -15.30
C ASP A 86 24.36 16.37 -16.65
N PHE A 87 25.37 16.81 -17.40
CA PHE A 87 25.17 17.41 -18.72
C PHE A 87 24.32 16.52 -19.63
N ARG A 88 24.64 15.23 -19.75
CA ARG A 88 23.87 14.30 -20.58
C ARG A 88 22.48 14.03 -20.02
N LEU A 89 22.34 13.95 -18.69
CA LEU A 89 21.03 13.80 -18.05
C LEU A 89 20.10 14.97 -18.40
N GLN A 90 20.60 16.21 -18.27
CA GLN A 90 19.81 17.43 -18.47
C GLN A 90 19.59 17.78 -19.95
N ARG A 91 20.49 17.38 -20.87
CA ARG A 91 20.44 17.78 -22.29
C ARG A 91 19.99 16.69 -23.26
N VAL A 92 20.11 15.42 -22.87
CA VAL A 92 19.97 14.30 -23.82
C VAL A 92 18.93 13.30 -23.37
N LYS A 93 19.15 12.68 -22.21
CA LYS A 93 18.40 11.46 -21.82
C LYS A 93 16.90 11.71 -21.65
N GLY A 94 16.56 12.81 -20.98
CA GLY A 94 15.17 13.21 -20.75
C GLY A 94 14.36 13.44 -22.03
N PHE A 95 14.96 14.17 -22.98
CA PHE A 95 14.33 14.46 -24.27
C PHE A 95 14.23 13.22 -25.15
N ALA A 96 15.19 12.29 -25.05
CA ALA A 96 15.10 11.00 -25.71
C ALA A 96 13.92 10.17 -25.21
N ALA A 97 13.60 10.24 -23.91
CA ALA A 97 12.40 9.59 -23.37
C ALA A 97 11.10 10.24 -23.89
N GLN A 98 11.04 11.57 -23.98
CA GLN A 98 9.89 12.28 -24.57
C GLN A 98 9.66 11.88 -26.03
N GLU A 99 10.72 11.84 -26.84
CA GLU A 99 10.59 11.43 -28.25
C GLU A 99 10.16 9.96 -28.39
N PHE A 100 10.72 9.07 -27.56
CA PHE A 100 10.28 7.68 -27.51
C PHE A 100 8.79 7.57 -27.18
N ALA A 101 8.32 8.35 -26.19
CA ALA A 101 6.93 8.37 -25.79
C ALA A 101 6.00 8.89 -26.90
N ARG A 102 6.43 9.95 -27.61
CA ARG A 102 5.73 10.53 -28.76
C ARG A 102 5.57 9.49 -29.87
N LEU A 103 6.67 8.88 -30.31
CA LEU A 103 6.70 7.93 -31.41
C LEU A 103 5.84 6.69 -31.12
N ASN A 104 5.91 6.18 -29.89
CA ASN A 104 5.14 5.00 -29.47
C ASN A 104 3.70 5.33 -29.02
N LYS A 105 3.27 6.60 -29.10
CA LYS A 105 1.94 7.05 -28.67
C LYS A 105 1.59 6.55 -27.26
N ILE A 106 2.54 6.69 -26.33
CA ILE A 106 2.34 6.33 -24.92
C ILE A 106 1.16 7.13 -24.36
N ASP A 107 1.14 8.42 -24.67
CA ASP A 107 -0.01 9.29 -24.49
C ASP A 107 -0.98 9.14 -25.66
N ARG A 108 -2.29 9.18 -25.39
CA ARG A 108 -3.34 8.90 -26.37
C ARG A 108 -4.38 10.01 -26.42
N VAL A 109 -4.62 10.52 -27.63
CA VAL A 109 -5.77 11.37 -27.94
C VAL A 109 -7.00 10.49 -28.15
N ILE A 110 -8.13 10.86 -27.54
CA ILE A 110 -9.38 10.10 -27.58
C ILE A 110 -10.51 11.09 -27.91
N TRP A 111 -11.32 10.76 -28.93
CA TRP A 111 -12.51 11.52 -29.35
C TRP A 111 -12.27 12.97 -29.80
N LYS A 112 -11.04 13.36 -30.11
CA LYS A 112 -10.77 14.70 -30.65
C LYS A 112 -11.30 14.79 -32.09
N GLU A 113 -12.07 15.84 -32.32
CA GLU A 113 -12.68 16.24 -33.60
C GLU A 113 -12.48 17.75 -33.80
N GLU A 114 -12.71 18.28 -35.01
CA GLU A 114 -12.52 19.71 -35.32
C GLU A 114 -13.37 20.64 -34.44
N ASN A 115 -14.55 20.19 -34.01
CA ASN A 115 -15.46 20.95 -33.14
C ASN A 115 -15.15 20.81 -31.64
N SER A 116 -14.06 20.14 -31.25
CA SER A 116 -13.70 19.95 -29.84
C SER A 116 -13.34 21.27 -29.19
N LYS A 117 -13.99 21.59 -28.07
CA LYS A 117 -13.80 22.82 -27.30
C LYS A 117 -13.36 22.60 -25.86
N LEU A 118 -13.77 21.48 -25.26
CA LEU A 118 -13.32 21.05 -23.94
C LEU A 118 -12.45 19.80 -24.06
N GLY A 119 -11.21 19.88 -23.59
CA GLY A 119 -10.31 18.73 -23.45
C GLY A 119 -10.16 18.32 -22.00
N ILE A 120 -10.21 17.02 -21.70
CA ILE A 120 -9.86 16.49 -20.38
C ILE A 120 -8.51 15.76 -20.47
N VAL A 121 -7.50 16.27 -19.77
CA VAL A 121 -6.20 15.61 -19.63
C VAL A 121 -6.21 14.77 -18.36
N THR A 122 -5.91 13.47 -18.46
CA THR A 122 -5.97 12.57 -17.30
C THR A 122 -5.01 11.39 -17.42
N THR A 123 -4.73 10.67 -16.33
CA THR A 123 -3.72 9.62 -16.27
C THR A 123 -4.11 8.47 -15.33
N GLY A 124 -3.55 7.27 -15.55
CA GLY A 124 -3.66 6.12 -14.65
C GLY A 124 -5.06 5.88 -14.09
N LYS A 125 -5.21 5.80 -12.76
CA LYS A 125 -6.52 5.60 -12.11
C LYS A 125 -7.53 6.71 -12.45
N SER A 126 -7.10 7.98 -12.45
CA SER A 126 -7.98 9.11 -12.78
C SER A 126 -8.61 8.99 -14.15
N TYR A 127 -7.94 8.36 -15.12
CA TYR A 127 -8.55 8.07 -16.41
C TYR A 127 -9.81 7.21 -16.24
N ASN A 128 -9.76 6.15 -15.44
CA ASN A 128 -10.94 5.32 -15.18
C ASN A 128 -12.02 6.11 -14.44
N ASP A 129 -11.65 6.98 -13.51
CA ASP A 129 -12.61 7.82 -12.79
C ASP A 129 -13.31 8.82 -13.73
N VAL A 130 -12.57 9.43 -14.67
CA VAL A 130 -13.16 10.28 -15.74
C VAL A 130 -14.08 9.46 -16.63
N ARG A 131 -13.66 8.27 -17.08
CA ARG A 131 -14.50 7.39 -17.89
C ARG A 131 -15.79 6.97 -17.16
N GLU A 132 -15.68 6.69 -15.87
CA GLU A 132 -16.81 6.37 -15.01
C GLU A 132 -17.74 7.58 -14.83
N ALA A 133 -17.20 8.78 -14.63
CA ALA A 133 -17.97 10.02 -14.56
C ALA A 133 -18.77 10.24 -15.85
N LEU A 134 -18.12 10.12 -17.01
CA LEU A 134 -18.78 10.24 -18.30
C LEU A 134 -19.88 9.20 -18.50
N ARG A 135 -19.66 7.96 -18.02
CA ARG A 135 -20.69 6.91 -18.02
C ARG A 135 -21.90 7.30 -17.17
N TRP A 136 -21.70 7.82 -15.96
CA TRP A 136 -22.81 8.32 -15.11
C TRP A 136 -23.56 9.49 -15.74
N LEU A 137 -22.88 10.29 -16.55
CA LEU A 137 -23.49 11.36 -17.33
C LEU A 137 -24.10 10.87 -18.65
N ASN A 138 -24.12 9.55 -18.93
CA ASN A 138 -24.37 8.92 -20.24
C ASN A 138 -23.78 9.71 -21.42
N ILE A 139 -22.48 10.02 -21.31
CA ILE A 139 -21.67 10.59 -22.38
C ILE A 139 -20.82 9.45 -22.92
N ASP A 140 -21.22 8.91 -24.06
CA ASP A 140 -20.42 8.00 -24.88
C ASP A 140 -19.62 8.80 -25.92
N GLU A 141 -18.96 8.11 -26.85
CA GLU A 141 -18.17 8.75 -27.90
C GLU A 141 -19.01 9.69 -28.77
N GLN A 142 -20.19 9.24 -29.21
CA GLN A 142 -21.05 10.04 -30.06
C GLN A 142 -21.50 11.30 -29.33
N LYS A 143 -21.95 11.16 -28.07
CA LYS A 143 -22.36 12.30 -27.27
C LYS A 143 -21.21 13.23 -26.93
N ALA A 144 -20.00 12.70 -26.72
CA ALA A 144 -18.81 13.51 -26.50
C ALA A 144 -18.51 14.39 -27.72
N LYS A 145 -18.58 13.84 -28.93
CA LYS A 145 -18.41 14.59 -30.19
C LYS A 145 -19.46 15.69 -30.36
N GLU A 146 -20.74 15.40 -30.07
CA GLU A 146 -21.82 16.40 -30.09
C GLU A 146 -21.57 17.56 -29.11
N LEU A 147 -21.02 17.25 -27.93
CA LEU A 147 -20.76 18.22 -26.88
C LEU A 147 -19.40 18.95 -27.04
N GLY A 148 -18.61 18.61 -28.07
CA GLY A 148 -17.26 19.15 -28.26
C GLY A 148 -16.28 18.73 -27.17
N LEU A 149 -16.45 17.52 -26.60
CA LEU A 149 -15.60 16.95 -25.55
C LEU A 149 -14.60 15.96 -26.13
N CYS A 150 -13.32 16.09 -25.75
CA CYS A 150 -12.27 15.11 -26.07
C CYS A 150 -11.40 14.81 -24.84
N LEU A 151 -10.64 13.71 -24.88
CA LEU A 151 -9.75 13.30 -23.79
C LEU A 151 -8.30 13.16 -24.29
N TYR A 152 -7.36 13.48 -23.42
CA TYR A 152 -5.94 13.17 -23.58
C TYR A 152 -5.51 12.28 -22.43
N LYS A 153 -5.29 11.00 -22.72
CA LYS A 153 -4.81 10.04 -21.74
C LYS A 153 -3.28 10.08 -21.69
N VAL A 154 -2.74 10.61 -20.60
CA VAL A 154 -1.31 10.65 -20.34
C VAL A 154 -0.84 9.31 -19.79
N GLY A 155 -0.01 8.61 -20.56
CA GLY A 155 0.67 7.37 -20.16
C GLY A 155 2.00 7.63 -19.46
N MET A 156 2.69 8.74 -19.81
CA MET A 156 3.93 9.19 -19.18
C MET A 156 3.77 10.56 -18.51
N PRO A 157 3.32 10.62 -17.24
CA PRO A 157 3.07 11.90 -16.56
C PRO A 157 4.30 12.78 -16.34
N TRP A 158 5.49 12.19 -16.27
CA TRP A 158 6.74 12.92 -16.17
C TRP A 158 7.82 12.18 -16.94
N PRO A 159 8.67 12.89 -17.70
CA PRO A 159 8.43 14.24 -18.22
C PRO A 159 7.26 14.23 -19.23
N LEU A 160 6.32 15.17 -19.15
CA LEU A 160 5.20 15.24 -20.11
C LEU A 160 5.74 15.53 -21.52
N GLU A 161 5.30 14.76 -22.51
CA GLU A 161 5.73 14.89 -23.91
C GLU A 161 5.11 16.16 -24.53
N PRO A 162 5.92 17.12 -25.00
CA PRO A 162 5.43 18.47 -25.26
C PRO A 162 4.78 18.67 -26.63
N GLN A 163 5.09 17.88 -27.65
CA GLN A 163 4.48 18.03 -28.97
C GLN A 163 3.03 17.53 -28.95
N GLY A 164 2.79 16.31 -28.46
CA GLY A 164 1.47 15.69 -28.44
C GLY A 164 0.45 16.47 -27.60
N ILE A 165 0.85 16.98 -26.43
CA ILE A 165 -0.05 17.80 -25.61
C ILE A 165 -0.34 19.17 -26.24
N ARG A 166 0.63 19.80 -26.91
CA ARG A 166 0.39 21.05 -27.65
C ARG A 166 -0.57 20.83 -28.81
N GLU A 167 -0.33 19.80 -29.62
CA GLU A 167 -1.22 19.39 -30.72
C GLU A 167 -2.63 19.05 -30.20
N PHE A 168 -2.74 18.42 -29.03
CA PHE A 168 -4.02 18.19 -28.37
C PHE A 168 -4.70 19.49 -27.94
N CYS A 169 -3.96 20.48 -27.44
CA CYS A 169 -4.51 21.76 -27.01
C CYS A 169 -4.99 22.65 -28.16
N GLU A 170 -4.50 22.48 -29.39
CA GLU A 170 -4.95 23.28 -30.53
C GLU A 170 -6.46 23.12 -30.78
N GLY A 171 -7.15 24.26 -30.89
CA GLY A 171 -8.59 24.35 -31.15
C GLY A 171 -9.48 24.33 -29.89
N LEU A 172 -8.92 23.95 -28.73
CA LEU A 172 -9.65 23.92 -27.47
C LEU A 172 -9.79 25.30 -26.84
N ASP A 173 -10.94 25.56 -26.21
CA ASP A 173 -11.16 26.76 -25.42
C ASP A 173 -10.72 26.53 -23.97
N THR A 174 -10.89 25.29 -23.46
CA THR A 174 -10.54 24.91 -22.08
C THR A 174 -9.97 23.51 -22.01
N VAL A 175 -8.95 23.34 -21.17
CA VAL A 175 -8.38 22.06 -20.77
C VAL A 175 -8.59 21.86 -19.28
N LEU A 176 -9.29 20.80 -18.91
CA LEU A 176 -9.45 20.34 -17.54
C LEU A 176 -8.46 19.21 -17.26
N VAL A 177 -7.53 19.42 -16.34
CA VAL A 177 -6.56 18.40 -15.90
C VAL A 177 -7.11 17.67 -14.69
N VAL A 178 -7.35 16.37 -14.85
CA VAL A 178 -7.86 15.47 -13.81
C VAL A 178 -6.75 14.48 -13.44
N GLU A 179 -6.03 14.81 -12.36
CA GLU A 179 -4.93 14.01 -11.81
C GLU A 179 -5.06 13.83 -10.28
N GLU A 180 -4.55 12.71 -9.77
CA GLU A 180 -4.49 12.44 -8.33
C GLU A 180 -3.35 13.20 -7.64
N LYS A 181 -3.58 13.55 -6.36
CA LYS A 181 -2.63 14.29 -5.52
C LYS A 181 -2.35 15.69 -6.08
N ARG A 182 -1.10 16.17 -6.04
CA ARG A 182 -0.72 17.52 -6.48
C ARG A 182 -0.60 17.61 -8.00
N GLU A 183 -0.74 18.82 -8.51
CA GLU A 183 -0.75 19.31 -9.89
C GLU A 183 0.57 19.10 -10.67
N LEU A 184 0.96 17.85 -10.94
CA LEU A 184 2.18 17.55 -11.69
C LEU A 184 1.99 17.74 -13.20
N ILE A 185 0.91 17.20 -13.76
CA ILE A 185 0.61 17.31 -15.20
C ILE A 185 0.13 18.74 -15.48
N GLU A 186 -0.75 19.29 -14.66
CA GLU A 186 -1.30 20.64 -14.85
C GLU A 186 -0.18 21.70 -14.89
N HIS A 187 0.80 21.63 -14.00
CA HIS A 187 1.97 22.53 -14.05
C HIS A 187 2.78 22.38 -15.34
N GLN A 188 2.98 21.16 -15.82
CA GLN A 188 3.71 20.93 -17.08
C GLN A 188 2.92 21.46 -18.28
N VAL A 189 1.61 21.24 -18.33
CA VAL A 189 0.73 21.77 -19.38
C VAL A 189 0.81 23.30 -19.39
N LYS A 190 0.60 23.95 -18.24
CA LYS A 190 0.72 25.41 -18.10
C LYS A 190 2.10 25.91 -18.54
N TRP A 191 3.17 25.27 -18.08
CA TRP A 191 4.55 25.63 -18.42
C TRP A 191 4.83 25.51 -19.93
N GLN A 192 4.39 24.42 -20.56
CA GLN A 192 4.61 24.18 -21.99
C GLN A 192 3.79 25.11 -22.89
N LEU A 193 2.66 25.62 -22.41
CA LEU A 193 1.78 26.54 -23.12
C LEU A 193 2.15 28.02 -22.88
N TYR A 194 2.69 28.41 -21.71
CA TYR A 194 2.86 29.82 -21.31
C TYR A 194 3.74 30.66 -22.26
N ASN A 195 4.72 30.07 -22.94
CA ASN A 195 5.56 30.75 -23.94
C ASN A 195 5.33 30.24 -25.37
N TRP A 196 4.22 29.56 -25.62
CA TRP A 196 3.85 29.10 -26.97
C TRP A 196 3.16 30.21 -27.79
N LYS A 197 2.22 29.89 -28.68
CA LYS A 197 1.47 30.88 -29.48
C LYS A 197 0.20 31.31 -28.76
N GLU A 198 0.04 32.59 -28.44
CA GLU A 198 -1.07 33.09 -27.60
C GLU A 198 -2.46 32.72 -28.16
N ASN A 199 -2.62 32.79 -29.48
CA ASN A 199 -3.88 32.57 -30.19
C ASN A 199 -4.40 31.11 -30.21
N VAL A 200 -3.63 30.15 -29.68
CA VAL A 200 -3.99 28.71 -29.67
C VAL A 200 -3.91 28.09 -28.28
N ARG A 201 -3.71 28.90 -27.23
CA ARG A 201 -3.62 28.39 -25.85
C ARG A 201 -5.02 28.34 -25.22
N PRO A 202 -5.50 27.17 -24.79
CA PRO A 202 -6.71 27.08 -23.99
C PRO A 202 -6.49 27.63 -22.58
N LEU A 203 -7.59 27.95 -21.90
CA LEU A 203 -7.61 28.08 -20.45
C LEU A 203 -7.29 26.71 -19.82
N VAL A 204 -6.30 26.64 -18.92
CA VAL A 204 -5.94 25.39 -18.22
C VAL A 204 -6.38 25.45 -16.77
N ILE A 205 -7.30 24.55 -16.41
CA ILE A 205 -7.84 24.37 -15.06
C ILE A 205 -7.58 22.93 -14.58
N GLY A 206 -7.69 22.70 -13.28
CA GLY A 206 -7.50 21.38 -12.69
C GLY A 206 -7.73 21.42 -11.19
N LYS A 207 -6.67 21.60 -10.41
CA LYS A 207 -6.78 21.82 -8.95
C LYS A 207 -7.50 23.10 -8.62
N HIS A 208 -7.24 24.13 -9.41
CA HIS A 208 -7.93 25.40 -9.32
C HIS A 208 -8.75 25.66 -10.59
N ASP A 209 -9.85 26.38 -10.43
CA ASP A 209 -10.67 26.88 -11.53
C ASP A 209 -10.11 28.17 -12.13
N GLU A 210 -10.86 28.76 -13.07
CA GLU A 210 -10.55 30.03 -13.73
C GLU A 210 -10.41 31.22 -12.78
N ASP A 211 -11.05 31.17 -11.62
CA ASP A 211 -11.09 32.22 -10.60
C ASP A 211 -10.12 31.91 -9.45
N ASN A 212 -9.27 30.88 -9.61
CA ASN A 212 -8.31 30.40 -8.63
C ASN A 212 -8.93 29.81 -7.36
N ASN A 213 -10.19 29.37 -7.40
CA ASN A 213 -10.83 28.61 -6.33
C ASN A 213 -10.53 27.11 -6.48
N TRP A 214 -10.55 26.37 -5.36
CA TRP A 214 -10.38 24.91 -5.37
C TRP A 214 -11.49 24.23 -6.18
N LEU A 215 -11.08 23.47 -7.19
CA LEU A 215 -11.96 22.69 -8.07
C LEU A 215 -11.81 21.19 -7.84
N LEU A 216 -10.58 20.67 -7.94
CA LEU A 216 -10.26 19.26 -7.68
C LEU A 216 -9.30 19.18 -6.48
N PRO A 217 -9.59 18.38 -5.43
CA PRO A 217 -8.75 18.30 -4.24
C PRO A 217 -7.35 17.76 -4.56
N ALA A 218 -6.33 18.29 -3.86
CA ALA A 218 -4.95 17.82 -3.94
C ALA A 218 -4.63 16.79 -2.84
N GLU A 219 -5.44 16.77 -1.79
CA GLU A 219 -5.40 15.86 -0.66
C GLU A 219 -6.24 14.60 -0.92
N ASN A 220 -5.94 13.53 -0.17
CA ASN A 220 -6.74 12.30 -0.16
C ASN A 220 -7.05 11.75 -1.56
N ASP A 221 -8.22 11.15 -1.72
CA ASP A 221 -8.70 10.59 -2.99
C ASP A 221 -9.49 11.64 -3.75
N LEU A 222 -9.54 11.50 -5.08
CA LEU A 222 -10.31 12.37 -5.95
C LEU A 222 -11.75 11.84 -6.07
N PRO A 223 -12.76 12.47 -5.42
CA PRO A 223 -14.11 11.90 -5.40
C PRO A 223 -14.75 11.98 -6.79
N LEU A 224 -15.42 10.90 -7.18
CA LEU A 224 -16.12 10.82 -8.47
C LEU A 224 -17.16 11.95 -8.64
N GLN A 225 -17.84 12.32 -7.54
CA GLN A 225 -18.77 13.44 -7.52
C GLN A 225 -18.10 14.76 -7.93
N THR A 226 -16.92 15.06 -7.39
CA THR A 226 -16.19 16.29 -7.71
C THR A 226 -15.77 16.33 -9.19
N ILE A 227 -15.34 15.19 -9.74
CA ILE A 227 -15.03 15.07 -11.18
C ILE A 227 -16.29 15.34 -12.02
N LEU A 228 -17.42 14.74 -11.66
CA LEU A 228 -18.71 14.95 -12.33
C LEU A 228 -19.12 16.43 -12.32
N GLU A 229 -19.04 17.08 -11.16
CA GLU A 229 -19.36 18.50 -11.00
C GLU A 229 -18.46 19.37 -11.89
N ALA A 230 -17.15 19.13 -11.85
CA ALA A 230 -16.20 19.86 -12.68
C ALA A 230 -16.52 19.72 -14.17
N ILE A 231 -16.73 18.51 -14.67
CA ILE A 231 -17.05 18.25 -16.08
C ILE A 231 -18.39 18.89 -16.48
N VAL A 232 -19.45 18.67 -15.70
CA VAL A 232 -20.80 19.17 -16.03
C VAL A 232 -20.84 20.69 -16.06
N GLN A 233 -20.21 21.38 -15.11
CA GLN A 233 -20.21 22.84 -15.10
C GLN A 233 -19.58 23.42 -16.37
N ARG A 234 -18.49 22.83 -16.87
CA ARG A 234 -17.81 23.32 -18.08
C ARG A 234 -18.58 22.95 -19.34
N LEU A 235 -19.10 21.73 -19.43
CA LEU A 235 -19.96 21.33 -20.55
C LEU A 235 -21.24 22.16 -20.62
N TYR A 236 -21.85 22.49 -19.48
CA TYR A 236 -23.03 23.34 -19.42
C TYR A 236 -22.71 24.76 -19.88
N LYS A 237 -21.58 25.35 -19.44
CA LYS A 237 -21.12 26.67 -19.94
C LYS A 237 -20.93 26.67 -21.46
N LEU A 238 -20.45 25.56 -22.03
CA LEU A 238 -20.18 25.43 -23.46
C LEU A 238 -21.45 25.20 -24.30
N THR A 239 -22.38 24.36 -23.83
CA THR A 239 -23.49 23.82 -24.63
C THR A 239 -24.87 24.34 -24.22
N ASN A 240 -24.98 24.90 -23.01
CA ASN A 240 -26.23 25.27 -22.34
C ASN A 240 -27.25 24.11 -22.22
N ASP A 241 -26.80 22.84 -22.26
CA ASP A 241 -27.67 21.67 -22.15
C ASP A 241 -28.07 21.40 -20.69
N SER A 242 -29.29 21.80 -20.32
CA SER A 242 -29.82 21.64 -18.95
C SER A 242 -29.92 20.17 -18.51
N ARG A 243 -29.96 19.21 -19.44
CA ARG A 243 -30.00 17.77 -19.12
C ARG A 243 -28.76 17.31 -18.36
N LEU A 244 -27.61 17.97 -18.56
CA LEU A 244 -26.38 17.69 -17.81
C LEU A 244 -26.54 18.06 -16.33
N LEU A 245 -27.17 19.20 -16.03
CA LEU A 245 -27.45 19.64 -14.67
C LEU A 245 -28.47 18.72 -13.98
N GLU A 246 -29.50 18.28 -14.70
CA GLU A 246 -30.49 17.33 -14.19
C GLU A 246 -29.84 15.99 -13.79
N ARG A 247 -28.93 15.47 -14.64
CA ARG A 247 -28.16 14.25 -14.35
C ARG A 247 -27.23 14.42 -13.16
N LEU A 248 -26.53 15.54 -13.08
CA LEU A 248 -25.68 15.85 -11.92
C LEU A 248 -26.50 15.89 -10.62
N ASN A 249 -27.65 16.56 -10.64
CA ASN A 249 -28.54 16.64 -9.48
C ASN A 249 -29.11 15.28 -9.08
N TRP A 250 -29.42 14.41 -10.05
CA TRP A 250 -29.80 13.03 -9.77
C TRP A 250 -28.66 12.26 -9.07
N PHE A 251 -27.43 12.39 -9.56
CA PHE A 251 -26.26 11.74 -8.95
C PHE A 251 -26.02 12.25 -7.52
N LYS A 252 -26.10 13.57 -7.29
CA LYS A 252 -25.96 14.17 -5.95
C LYS A 252 -26.97 13.60 -4.96
N ARG A 253 -28.26 13.56 -5.33
CA ARG A 253 -29.32 12.97 -4.47
C ARG A 253 -29.06 11.50 -4.15
N ARG A 254 -28.58 10.73 -5.14
CA ARG A 254 -28.19 9.33 -4.94
C ARG A 254 -27.04 9.24 -3.94
N HIS A 255 -25.99 10.03 -4.11
CA HIS A 255 -24.82 10.03 -3.23
C HIS A 255 -25.21 10.39 -1.79
N GLU A 256 -25.98 11.46 -1.59
CA GLU A 256 -26.51 11.87 -0.28
C GLU A 256 -27.35 10.77 0.39
N SER A 257 -28.16 10.04 -0.39
CA SER A 257 -28.91 8.90 0.15
C SER A 257 -28.02 7.74 0.59
N GLN A 258 -26.86 7.56 -0.06
CA GLN A 258 -25.90 6.51 0.28
C GLN A 258 -25.02 6.90 1.47
N GLU A 259 -24.63 8.17 1.60
CA GLU A 259 -23.87 8.66 2.76
C GLU A 259 -24.65 8.52 4.07
N LYS A 260 -25.99 8.66 4.02
CA LYS A 260 -26.87 8.40 5.16
C LYS A 260 -26.85 6.94 5.61
N VAL A 261 -26.38 6.01 4.77
CA VAL A 261 -26.17 4.61 5.13
C VAL A 261 -24.83 4.49 5.86
N THR A 262 -24.85 4.78 7.16
CA THR A 262 -23.68 4.52 8.00
C THR A 262 -23.51 3.01 8.13
N ALA A 263 -22.34 2.48 7.73
CA ALA A 263 -22.02 1.09 8.01
C ALA A 263 -22.12 0.86 9.53
N PRO A 264 -22.87 -0.15 10.00
CA PRO A 264 -23.13 -0.33 11.44
C PRO A 264 -21.84 -0.59 12.24
N ILE A 265 -20.74 -0.94 11.55
CA ILE A 265 -19.44 -1.22 12.13
C ILE A 265 -18.36 -0.60 11.23
N GLN A 266 -17.54 0.29 11.79
CA GLN A 266 -16.29 0.69 11.16
C GLN A 266 -15.25 -0.43 11.35
N ARG A 267 -14.81 -1.03 10.25
CA ARG A 267 -13.75 -2.05 10.27
C ARG A 267 -12.40 -1.37 10.51
N LYS A 268 -11.95 -1.34 11.76
CA LYS A 268 -10.59 -0.89 12.09
C LYS A 268 -9.57 -1.94 11.64
N PRO A 269 -8.38 -1.51 11.15
CA PRO A 269 -7.27 -2.43 10.91
C PRO A 269 -6.96 -3.25 12.17
N PHE A 270 -6.80 -4.56 12.02
CA PHE A 270 -6.60 -5.46 13.15
C PHE A 270 -5.64 -6.59 12.80
N PHE A 271 -4.94 -7.14 13.79
CA PHE A 271 -3.97 -8.19 13.57
C PHE A 271 -4.62 -9.54 13.22
N CYS A 272 -3.93 -10.36 12.43
CA CYS A 272 -4.41 -11.70 12.09
C CYS A 272 -4.62 -12.56 13.35
N SER A 273 -5.47 -13.58 13.27
CA SER A 273 -5.61 -14.57 14.35
C SER A 273 -4.25 -15.18 14.71
N GLY A 274 -3.89 -15.17 15.99
CA GLY A 274 -2.59 -15.67 16.46
C GLY A 274 -1.37 -14.90 15.93
N CYS A 275 -1.53 -13.62 15.58
CA CYS A 275 -0.45 -12.77 15.13
C CYS A 275 0.59 -12.54 16.24
N PRO A 276 1.90 -12.68 15.98
CA PRO A 276 2.93 -12.39 16.98
C PRO A 276 2.92 -10.96 17.49
N HIS A 277 2.45 -9.99 16.68
CA HIS A 277 2.35 -8.59 17.07
C HIS A 277 1.39 -8.35 18.26
N ASN A 278 0.41 -9.24 18.49
CA ASN A 278 -0.50 -9.13 19.63
C ASN A 278 0.23 -9.24 20.98
N THR A 279 1.36 -9.94 21.01
CA THR A 279 2.17 -10.12 22.23
C THR A 279 3.44 -9.29 22.17
N SER A 280 4.16 -9.29 21.05
CA SER A 280 5.46 -8.61 20.95
C SER A 280 5.37 -7.10 21.10
N LEU A 281 4.23 -6.48 20.77
CA LEU A 281 4.04 -5.03 20.84
C LEU A 281 3.55 -4.54 22.18
N GLN A 282 3.13 -5.43 23.09
CA GLN A 282 2.76 -5.05 24.45
C GLN A 282 3.92 -4.34 25.15
N LEU A 283 3.58 -3.36 25.97
CA LEU A 283 4.54 -2.51 26.68
C LEU A 283 4.32 -2.63 28.20
N PRO A 284 5.40 -2.52 29.00
CA PRO A 284 5.25 -2.29 30.43
C PRO A 284 4.44 -1.02 30.71
N GLU A 285 3.82 -0.96 31.89
CA GLU A 285 3.06 0.21 32.30
C GLU A 285 3.92 1.48 32.27
N ASN A 286 3.34 2.59 31.81
CA ASN A 286 3.99 3.91 31.70
C ASN A 286 5.25 3.94 30.82
N LYS A 287 5.42 2.98 29.91
CA LYS A 287 6.46 3.02 28.88
C LYS A 287 5.88 3.33 27.52
N ARG A 288 6.69 3.97 26.67
CA ARG A 288 6.31 4.35 25.31
C ARG A 288 7.13 3.61 24.26
N ALA A 289 6.49 3.32 23.13
CA ALA A 289 7.15 2.83 21.94
C ALA A 289 6.84 3.71 20.73
N LEU A 290 7.78 3.76 19.79
CA LEU A 290 7.54 4.30 18.46
C LEU A 290 6.91 3.24 17.56
N GLY A 291 5.93 3.64 16.76
CA GLY A 291 5.42 2.83 15.66
C GLY A 291 6.49 2.64 14.58
N GLY A 292 6.49 1.46 13.96
CA GLY A 292 7.33 1.16 12.79
C GLY A 292 6.50 1.01 11.51
N ILE A 293 7.14 0.95 10.35
CA ILE A 293 6.44 0.63 9.11
C ILE A 293 6.07 -0.86 9.07
N GLY A 294 4.97 -1.18 8.39
CA GLY A 294 4.43 -2.54 8.33
C GLY A 294 3.25 -2.73 9.29
N CYS A 295 3.07 -3.96 9.77
CA CYS A 295 2.06 -4.26 10.80
C CYS A 295 2.32 -3.47 12.10
N HIS A 296 3.56 -3.02 12.35
CA HIS A 296 3.91 -2.14 13.45
C HIS A 296 3.17 -0.79 13.43
N TYR A 297 2.79 -0.29 12.26
CA TYR A 297 2.05 0.98 12.14
C TYR A 297 0.65 0.85 12.77
N MET A 298 0.06 -0.34 12.70
CA MET A 298 -1.25 -0.61 13.29
C MET A 298 -1.23 -0.48 14.81
N ALA A 299 -0.08 -0.65 15.46
CA ALA A 299 0.06 -0.52 16.90
C ALA A 299 -0.18 0.91 17.40
N VAL A 300 0.07 1.93 16.58
CA VAL A 300 -0.21 3.33 16.91
C VAL A 300 -1.69 3.53 17.31
N ASN A 301 -2.60 2.76 16.72
CA ASN A 301 -4.04 2.84 17.00
C ASN A 301 -4.59 1.70 17.86
N THR A 302 -3.80 0.66 18.14
CA THR A 302 -4.28 -0.59 18.77
C THR A 302 -3.55 -0.95 20.07
N VAL A 303 -2.38 -0.36 20.32
CA VAL A 303 -1.55 -0.64 21.50
C VAL A 303 -1.32 0.65 22.27
N LYS A 304 -1.86 0.73 23.49
CA LYS A 304 -1.67 1.88 24.38
C LYS A 304 -0.18 2.14 24.60
N GLY A 305 0.24 3.40 24.49
CA GLY A 305 1.63 3.80 24.63
C GLY A 305 2.49 3.61 23.38
N THR A 306 1.92 3.17 22.25
CA THR A 306 2.63 3.26 20.95
C THR A 306 2.20 4.53 20.24
N GLU A 307 3.16 5.40 19.94
CA GLU A 307 2.94 6.72 19.34
C GLU A 307 3.93 6.96 18.21
N PHE A 308 3.64 7.92 17.33
CA PHE A 308 4.49 8.29 16.21
C PHE A 308 4.82 7.13 15.25
N PHE A 309 5.33 7.50 14.08
CA PHE A 309 5.91 6.58 13.12
C PHE A 309 6.80 7.39 12.18
N THR A 310 7.59 6.72 11.37
CA THR A 310 8.54 7.34 10.44
C THR A 310 8.72 6.45 9.22
N GLN A 311 9.47 6.90 8.21
CA GLN A 311 9.75 6.11 7.02
C GLN A 311 10.49 4.81 7.36
N MET A 312 10.37 3.81 6.48
CA MET A 312 11.02 2.50 6.63
C MET A 312 12.54 2.67 6.73
N GLY A 313 13.12 2.20 7.84
CA GLY A 313 14.53 2.33 8.19
C GLY A 313 14.88 3.57 9.00
N GLY A 314 13.93 4.47 9.25
CA GLY A 314 14.09 5.60 10.15
C GLY A 314 13.63 5.30 11.59
N GLU A 315 13.08 4.12 11.86
CA GLU A 315 12.49 3.79 13.16
C GLU A 315 13.48 4.03 14.31
N GLY A 316 13.02 4.65 15.39
CA GLY A 316 13.86 5.00 16.53
C GLY A 316 14.63 6.32 16.39
N THR A 317 15.05 6.73 15.18
CA THR A 317 15.90 7.92 15.02
C THR A 317 15.26 9.26 15.40
N PRO A 318 13.93 9.47 15.35
CA PRO A 318 13.33 10.68 15.91
C PRO A 318 13.71 10.90 17.37
N TRP A 319 13.99 9.82 18.13
CA TRP A 319 14.44 9.92 19.52
C TRP A 319 15.76 10.66 19.67
N ILE A 320 16.66 10.59 18.69
CA ILE A 320 17.94 11.31 18.71
C ILE A 320 17.71 12.83 18.86
N GLY A 321 16.71 13.36 18.15
CA GLY A 321 16.33 14.78 18.25
C GLY A 321 15.46 15.10 19.47
N ILE A 322 14.66 14.15 19.95
CA ILE A 322 13.70 14.37 21.04
C ILE A 322 14.35 14.21 22.43
N SER A 323 15.25 13.24 22.59
CA SER A 323 15.79 12.85 23.90
C SER A 323 16.46 13.98 24.68
N PRO A 324 17.20 14.94 24.07
CA PRO A 324 17.82 16.04 24.81
C PRO A 324 16.79 17.01 25.45
N PHE A 325 15.56 17.00 24.96
CA PHE A 325 14.49 17.90 25.40
C PHE A 325 13.36 17.18 26.14
N SER A 326 13.53 15.89 26.43
CA SER A 326 12.55 15.04 27.10
C SER A 326 12.93 14.74 28.54
N LYS A 327 11.94 14.60 29.43
CA LYS A 327 12.13 14.03 30.78
C LYS A 327 12.09 12.50 30.78
N GLU A 328 11.58 11.91 29.70
CA GLU A 328 11.56 10.45 29.52
C GLU A 328 12.97 9.97 29.19
N LYS A 329 13.49 9.01 29.98
CA LYS A 329 14.87 8.55 29.87
C LYS A 329 15.09 7.47 28.82
N HIS A 330 14.04 6.81 28.36
CA HIS A 330 14.13 5.62 27.51
C HIS A 330 12.83 5.43 26.73
N ILE A 331 12.93 4.98 25.48
CA ILE A 331 11.79 4.54 24.69
C ILE A 331 12.07 3.20 24.00
N PHE A 332 11.00 2.55 23.52
CA PHE A 332 11.10 1.42 22.61
C PHE A 332 10.93 1.87 21.15
N ALA A 333 11.57 1.21 20.20
CA ALA A 333 11.29 1.35 18.77
C ALA A 333 10.91 0.00 18.17
N ASN A 334 9.68 -0.11 17.66
CA ASN A 334 9.23 -1.34 17.03
C ASN A 334 9.76 -1.44 15.59
N LEU A 335 10.39 -2.55 15.26
CA LEU A 335 11.04 -2.78 13.98
C LEU A 335 10.69 -4.18 13.47
N GLY A 336 10.28 -4.26 12.20
CA GLY A 336 10.16 -5.57 11.52
C GLY A 336 11.51 -6.04 11.01
N ASP A 337 11.71 -7.34 10.95
CA ASP A 337 12.85 -7.98 10.29
C ASP A 337 13.06 -7.50 8.83
N GLY A 338 11.98 -7.36 8.05
CA GLY A 338 12.06 -6.80 6.69
C GLY A 338 12.60 -5.37 6.67
N THR A 339 12.22 -4.54 7.65
CA THR A 339 12.75 -3.17 7.78
C THR A 339 14.19 -3.17 8.26
N TYR A 340 14.52 -4.02 9.23
CA TYR A 340 15.88 -4.20 9.73
C TYR A 340 16.84 -4.53 8.59
N LYS A 341 16.47 -5.50 7.75
CA LYS A 341 17.22 -5.88 6.54
C LYS A 341 17.35 -4.71 5.55
N HIS A 342 16.28 -3.98 5.27
CA HIS A 342 16.26 -2.93 4.25
C HIS A 342 17.22 -1.78 4.61
N SER A 343 17.05 -1.21 5.79
CA SER A 343 17.88 -0.08 6.25
C SER A 343 17.80 0.19 7.75
N GLY A 344 16.99 -0.56 8.52
CA GLY A 344 16.81 -0.34 9.95
C GLY A 344 18.07 -0.51 10.79
N ILE A 345 19.05 -1.31 10.33
CA ILE A 345 20.37 -1.38 10.96
C ILE A 345 21.08 -0.02 11.00
N LEU A 346 20.88 0.84 9.99
CA LEU A 346 21.46 2.18 9.96
C LEU A 346 20.86 3.07 11.06
N ALA A 347 19.57 2.90 11.38
CA ALA A 347 18.95 3.58 12.51
C ALA A 347 19.53 3.14 13.86
N VAL A 348 19.77 1.83 14.04
CA VAL A 348 20.42 1.31 15.25
C VAL A 348 21.82 1.93 15.40
N ARG A 349 22.60 1.97 14.32
CA ARG A 349 23.93 2.58 14.29
C ARG A 349 23.89 4.08 14.60
N ALA A 350 22.95 4.83 14.02
CA ALA A 350 22.79 6.25 14.30
C ALA A 350 22.45 6.52 15.78
N SER A 351 21.59 5.68 16.38
CA SER A 351 21.27 5.78 17.81
C SER A 351 22.45 5.42 18.72
N LEU A 352 23.31 4.48 18.29
CA LEU A 352 24.56 4.14 19.00
C LEU A 352 25.52 5.32 18.99
N ASP A 353 25.74 5.95 17.83
CA ASP A 353 26.61 7.12 17.67
C ASP A 353 26.10 8.32 18.47
N ALA A 354 24.79 8.53 18.47
CA ALA A 354 24.14 9.58 19.26
C ALA A 354 24.14 9.33 20.78
N GLY A 355 24.48 8.12 21.23
CA GLY A 355 24.52 7.77 22.66
C GLY A 355 23.16 7.85 23.36
N VAL A 356 22.04 7.62 22.65
CA VAL A 356 20.70 7.71 23.24
C VAL A 356 20.23 6.40 23.88
N ASN A 357 19.38 6.53 24.90
CA ASN A 357 18.78 5.40 25.60
C ASN A 357 17.54 4.90 24.87
N ILE A 358 17.64 3.77 24.19
CA ILE A 358 16.56 3.21 23.37
C ILE A 358 16.67 1.69 23.27
N THR A 359 15.52 1.00 23.25
CA THR A 359 15.47 -0.42 22.93
C THR A 359 14.81 -0.65 21.58
N TYR A 360 15.55 -1.22 20.64
CA TYR A 360 14.99 -1.68 19.36
C TYR A 360 14.34 -3.05 19.53
N LYS A 361 13.02 -3.12 19.33
CA LYS A 361 12.22 -4.34 19.36
C LYS A 361 12.10 -4.90 17.95
N ILE A 362 12.98 -5.82 17.60
CA ILE A 362 13.02 -6.46 16.28
C ILE A 362 12.12 -7.70 16.32
N LEU A 363 10.97 -7.63 15.65
CA LEU A 363 10.14 -8.81 15.44
C LEU A 363 10.64 -9.58 14.21
N TYR A 364 11.22 -10.75 14.45
CA TYR A 364 11.57 -11.72 13.42
C TYR A 364 10.37 -12.64 13.16
N ASN A 365 9.73 -12.45 12.00
CA ASN A 365 8.55 -13.21 11.61
C ASN A 365 8.73 -13.97 10.28
N ASP A 366 9.94 -13.89 9.69
CA ASP A 366 10.37 -14.62 8.49
C ASP A 366 9.58 -14.25 7.22
N ALA A 367 8.94 -13.07 7.20
CA ALA A 367 8.19 -12.59 6.06
C ALA A 367 8.03 -11.06 6.04
N VAL A 368 8.21 -10.44 4.86
CA VAL A 368 7.73 -9.06 4.65
C VAL A 368 6.20 -9.10 4.50
N ALA A 369 5.51 -9.07 5.64
CA ALA A 369 4.12 -9.53 5.75
C ALA A 369 3.12 -8.72 4.90
N MET A 370 3.28 -7.39 4.85
CA MET A 370 2.35 -6.52 4.11
C MET A 370 2.61 -6.46 2.59
N THR A 371 3.67 -7.11 2.08
CA THR A 371 3.99 -7.14 0.63
C THR A 371 3.59 -8.49 -0.02
N GLY A 372 2.64 -9.21 0.58
CA GLY A 372 2.23 -10.55 0.13
C GLY A 372 3.05 -11.71 0.71
N GLY A 373 3.97 -11.41 1.64
CA GLY A 373 4.81 -12.40 2.31
C GLY A 373 6.08 -12.73 1.53
N GLN A 374 6.78 -11.70 1.05
CA GLN A 374 8.08 -11.88 0.41
C GLN A 374 9.08 -12.47 1.41
N ALA A 375 9.94 -13.37 0.94
CA ALA A 375 10.97 -13.97 1.77
C ALA A 375 12.03 -12.93 2.15
N ILE A 376 12.55 -13.04 3.37
CA ILE A 376 13.59 -12.12 3.86
C ILE A 376 14.96 -12.42 3.24
N GLY A 377 15.17 -13.60 2.65
CA GLY A 377 16.44 -14.04 2.08
C GLY A 377 17.41 -14.62 3.12
N GLY A 378 18.55 -15.13 2.66
CA GLY A 378 19.55 -15.77 3.54
C GLY A 378 20.36 -14.78 4.40
N ASN A 379 20.93 -15.27 5.51
CA ASN A 379 21.77 -14.56 6.50
C ASN A 379 21.06 -13.52 7.41
N TRP A 380 19.75 -13.37 7.31
CA TRP A 380 18.97 -12.42 8.12
C TRP A 380 18.11 -13.10 9.19
N ASP A 381 18.45 -14.34 9.56
CA ASP A 381 17.81 -15.05 10.66
C ASP A 381 18.17 -14.41 12.01
N VAL A 382 17.55 -14.89 13.10
CA VAL A 382 17.80 -14.40 14.46
C VAL A 382 19.29 -14.40 14.80
N THR A 383 20.01 -15.46 14.41
CA THR A 383 21.46 -15.58 14.61
C THR A 383 22.23 -14.47 13.89
N GLY A 384 21.92 -14.23 12.62
CA GLY A 384 22.51 -13.17 11.81
C GLY A 384 22.26 -11.78 12.40
N ILE A 385 21.01 -11.48 12.77
CA ILE A 385 20.60 -10.21 13.39
C ILE A 385 21.40 -9.98 14.68
N VAL A 386 21.44 -10.96 15.58
CA VAL A 386 22.14 -10.85 16.87
C VAL A 386 23.63 -10.61 16.68
N LYS A 387 24.28 -11.35 15.79
CA LYS A 387 25.70 -11.16 15.47
C LYS A 387 25.96 -9.77 14.90
N GLN A 388 25.10 -9.30 14.00
CA GLN A 388 25.27 -7.99 13.37
C GLN A 388 25.10 -6.84 14.38
N VAL A 389 24.01 -6.80 15.16
CA VAL A 389 23.83 -5.73 16.16
C VAL A 389 24.91 -5.77 17.24
N SER A 390 25.39 -6.96 17.61
CA SER A 390 26.53 -7.09 18.52
C SER A 390 27.81 -6.51 17.91
N ALA A 391 28.07 -6.74 16.62
CA ALA A 391 29.21 -6.18 15.90
C ALA A 391 29.13 -4.65 15.72
N GLU A 392 27.93 -4.09 15.61
CA GLU A 392 27.72 -2.62 15.64
C GLU A 392 28.06 -1.99 16.99
N GLY A 393 28.09 -2.79 18.08
CA GLY A 393 28.41 -2.32 19.43
C GLY A 393 27.26 -2.35 20.43
N VAL A 394 26.12 -2.97 20.10
CA VAL A 394 25.03 -3.17 21.06
C VAL A 394 25.49 -4.15 22.16
N LYS A 395 25.54 -3.69 23.41
CA LYS A 395 26.03 -4.48 24.56
C LYS A 395 24.96 -5.29 25.28
N ARG A 396 23.67 -4.97 25.06
CA ARG A 396 22.54 -5.61 25.73
C ARG A 396 21.54 -6.11 24.69
N ILE A 397 21.45 -7.43 24.54
CA ILE A 397 20.62 -8.11 23.55
C ILE A 397 19.80 -9.21 24.24
N SER A 398 18.50 -9.23 23.99
CA SER A 398 17.59 -10.26 24.53
C SER A 398 16.83 -10.93 23.41
N ILE A 399 16.89 -12.26 23.34
CA ILE A 399 16.20 -13.08 22.34
C ILE A 399 15.01 -13.75 23.02
N LEU A 400 13.80 -13.42 22.59
CA LEU A 400 12.55 -14.00 23.08
C LEU A 400 11.98 -14.94 22.03
N SER A 401 11.80 -16.21 22.38
CA SER A 401 11.28 -17.24 21.46
C SER A 401 10.41 -18.26 22.18
N GLU A 402 9.67 -19.07 21.42
CA GLU A 402 8.91 -20.21 21.97
C GLU A 402 9.85 -21.33 22.47
N ASN A 403 11.02 -21.49 21.84
CA ASN A 403 12.01 -22.51 22.18
C ASN A 403 13.40 -21.87 22.45
N PRO A 404 13.63 -21.32 23.65
CA PRO A 404 14.88 -20.60 23.97
C PRO A 404 16.15 -21.44 23.85
N SER A 405 16.02 -22.77 24.02
CA SER A 405 17.12 -23.73 23.84
C SER A 405 17.80 -23.61 22.47
N THR A 406 17.05 -23.21 21.44
CA THR A 406 17.56 -22.99 20.07
C THR A 406 18.69 -21.96 20.03
N TYR A 407 18.64 -20.95 20.89
CA TYR A 407 19.56 -19.81 20.88
C TYR A 407 20.55 -19.81 22.05
N LYS A 408 20.62 -20.89 22.84
CA LYS A 408 21.59 -21.03 23.95
C LYS A 408 23.04 -20.83 23.51
N HIS A 409 23.37 -21.23 22.29
CA HIS A 409 24.71 -21.07 21.71
C HIS A 409 25.11 -19.61 21.46
N LEU A 410 24.18 -18.65 21.54
CA LEU A 410 24.43 -17.21 21.40
C LEU A 410 24.57 -16.50 22.75
N GLU A 411 24.31 -17.18 23.86
CA GLU A 411 24.33 -16.54 25.18
C GLU A 411 25.74 -16.11 25.60
N THR A 412 25.84 -14.88 26.09
CA THR A 412 27.08 -14.29 26.62
C THR A 412 26.70 -13.32 27.76
N LYS A 413 27.68 -12.64 28.38
CA LYS A 413 27.38 -11.64 29.43
C LYS A 413 26.37 -10.56 29.00
N GLY A 414 26.33 -10.23 27.71
CA GLY A 414 25.44 -9.22 27.13
C GLY A 414 24.22 -9.77 26.40
N ILE A 415 24.17 -11.09 26.14
CA ILE A 415 23.17 -11.74 25.27
C ILE A 415 22.48 -12.86 26.05
N LYS A 416 21.15 -12.86 26.11
CA LYS A 416 20.37 -13.92 26.75
C LYS A 416 19.22 -14.42 25.89
N SER A 417 18.89 -15.70 26.02
CA SER A 417 17.70 -16.28 25.40
C SER A 417 16.65 -16.61 26.46
N LEU A 418 15.43 -16.08 26.26
CA LEU A 418 14.31 -16.21 27.18
C LEU A 418 13.08 -16.73 26.44
N HIS A 419 12.15 -17.31 27.21
CA HIS A 419 10.85 -17.67 26.66
C HIS A 419 10.06 -16.41 26.31
N ARG A 420 9.29 -16.43 25.21
CA ARG A 420 8.54 -15.26 24.72
C ARG A 420 7.60 -14.62 25.74
N ASP A 421 7.17 -15.37 26.74
CA ASP A 421 6.29 -14.87 27.81
C ASP A 421 7.02 -13.89 28.76
N SER A 422 8.34 -13.85 28.74
CA SER A 422 9.14 -12.88 29.51
C SER A 422 9.14 -11.46 28.90
N ILE A 423 8.35 -11.20 27.86
CA ILE A 423 8.37 -9.95 27.09
C ILE A 423 8.20 -8.68 27.95
N ILE A 424 7.32 -8.68 28.94
CA ILE A 424 7.09 -7.50 29.81
C ILE A 424 8.25 -7.32 30.79
N THR A 425 8.62 -8.38 31.50
CA THR A 425 9.73 -8.36 32.48
C THR A 425 11.05 -7.98 31.81
N GLU A 426 11.28 -8.48 30.59
CA GLU A 426 12.49 -8.17 29.84
C GLU A 426 12.51 -6.72 29.37
N GLN A 427 11.40 -6.22 28.85
CA GLN A 427 11.29 -4.82 28.47
C GLN A 427 11.53 -3.89 29.67
N GLN A 428 11.03 -4.23 30.86
CA GLN A 428 11.32 -3.45 32.08
C GLN A 428 12.83 -3.39 32.33
N ALA A 429 13.51 -4.53 32.33
CA ALA A 429 14.96 -4.60 32.54
C ALA A 429 15.76 -3.84 31.47
N LEU A 430 15.34 -3.89 30.20
CA LEU A 430 15.97 -3.15 29.11
C LEU A 430 15.71 -1.64 29.20
N SER A 431 14.58 -1.23 29.77
CA SER A 431 14.23 0.19 29.92
C SER A 431 15.04 0.93 30.97
N GLU A 432 15.75 0.20 31.84
CA GLU A 432 16.67 0.76 32.83
C GLU A 432 18.12 0.76 32.36
N TYR A 433 18.40 0.18 31.19
CA TYR A 433 19.73 0.18 30.61
C TYR A 433 20.03 1.54 29.93
N GLU A 434 21.18 2.12 30.27
CA GLU A 434 21.68 3.33 29.62
C GLU A 434 22.44 2.96 28.33
N GLY A 435 22.01 3.55 27.22
CA GLY A 435 22.46 3.29 25.86
C GLY A 435 21.48 2.47 25.02
N VAL A 436 21.95 2.05 23.84
CA VAL A 436 21.15 1.26 22.90
C VAL A 436 21.13 -0.21 23.31
N SER A 437 19.92 -0.79 23.34
CA SER A 437 19.70 -2.23 23.54
C SER A 437 18.81 -2.79 22.43
N VAL A 438 18.84 -4.11 22.25
CA VAL A 438 18.04 -4.82 21.25
C VAL A 438 17.25 -5.96 21.90
N LEU A 439 15.98 -6.06 21.53
CA LEU A 439 15.10 -7.17 21.86
C LEU A 439 14.68 -7.83 20.55
N VAL A 440 15.13 -9.07 20.30
CA VAL A 440 14.68 -9.86 19.15
C VAL A 440 13.54 -10.77 19.60
N TYR A 441 12.37 -10.62 19.00
CA TYR A 441 11.21 -11.48 19.24
C TYR A 441 11.05 -12.42 18.05
N ASP A 442 11.29 -13.71 18.25
CA ASP A 442 11.22 -14.75 17.21
C ASP A 442 9.86 -15.45 17.22
N GLN A 443 9.05 -15.14 16.21
CA GLN A 443 7.80 -15.86 15.97
C GLN A 443 7.29 -15.63 14.54
N THR A 444 7.19 -16.72 13.75
CA THR A 444 6.74 -16.66 12.35
C THR A 444 5.37 -15.99 12.19
N CYS A 445 5.23 -15.21 11.10
CA CYS A 445 4.00 -14.54 10.71
C CYS A 445 2.81 -15.51 10.63
N ALA A 446 1.67 -15.12 11.22
CA ALA A 446 0.48 -15.97 11.31
C ALA A 446 -0.14 -16.31 9.94
N ALA A 447 -0.15 -15.34 9.01
CA ALA A 447 -0.62 -15.56 7.64
C ALA A 447 0.27 -16.56 6.89
N GLU A 448 1.59 -16.47 7.09
CA GLU A 448 2.55 -17.36 6.46
C GLU A 448 2.53 -18.76 7.08
N LYS A 449 2.38 -18.88 8.42
CA LYS A 449 2.12 -20.17 9.09
C LYS A 449 0.91 -20.87 8.46
N ARG A 450 -0.20 -20.15 8.25
CA ARG A 450 -1.40 -20.69 7.61
C ARG A 450 -1.13 -21.16 6.18
N ARG A 451 -0.40 -20.36 5.39
CA ARG A 451 -0.05 -20.69 4.00
C ARG A 451 0.85 -21.94 3.93
N ARG A 452 1.87 -22.03 4.78
CA ARG A 452 2.80 -23.18 4.85
C ARG A 452 2.08 -24.46 5.28
N ARG A 453 1.23 -24.40 6.31
CA ARG A 453 0.40 -25.53 6.74
C ARG A 453 -0.54 -26.02 5.65
N LYS A 454 -1.23 -25.11 4.94
CA LYS A 454 -2.09 -25.46 3.80
C LYS A 454 -1.32 -26.13 2.66
N ARG A 455 -0.04 -25.78 2.48
CA ARG A 455 0.87 -26.37 1.48
C ARG A 455 1.61 -27.62 1.97
N GLY A 456 1.41 -28.06 3.22
CA GLY A 456 2.17 -29.18 3.80
C GLY A 456 3.64 -28.88 4.10
N LEU A 457 4.05 -27.61 4.09
CA LEU A 457 5.44 -27.17 4.34
C LEU A 457 5.74 -26.89 5.81
N MET A 458 4.75 -27.02 6.70
CA MET A 458 4.90 -26.82 8.14
C MET A 458 3.92 -27.74 8.86
N HIS A 459 4.34 -28.30 9.99
CA HIS A 459 3.47 -29.12 10.84
C HIS A 459 2.21 -28.35 11.25
N ASP A 460 1.05 -28.98 11.07
CA ASP A 460 -0.23 -28.46 11.52
C ASP A 460 -0.65 -29.17 12.82
N PRO A 461 -0.63 -28.48 13.98
CA PRO A 461 -0.98 -29.12 15.26
C PRO A 461 -2.41 -29.64 15.26
N VAL A 462 -2.62 -30.87 15.70
CA VAL A 462 -3.98 -31.46 15.84
C VAL A 462 -4.76 -30.85 17.01
N LYS A 463 -4.06 -30.32 18.01
CA LYS A 463 -4.66 -29.70 19.19
C LYS A 463 -5.48 -28.47 18.81
N ARG A 464 -6.75 -28.48 19.19
CA ARG A 464 -7.73 -27.40 19.05
C ARG A 464 -8.18 -26.92 20.42
N VAL A 465 -8.50 -25.63 20.49
CA VAL A 465 -9.17 -25.02 21.64
C VAL A 465 -10.60 -24.72 21.21
N VAL A 466 -11.56 -25.17 22.01
CA VAL A 466 -12.99 -24.85 21.86
C VAL A 466 -13.49 -24.21 23.16
N ILE A 467 -14.58 -23.45 23.05
CA ILE A 467 -15.24 -22.80 24.18
C ILE A 467 -16.58 -23.50 24.36
N ASN A 468 -16.84 -24.07 25.54
CA ASN A 468 -18.14 -24.62 25.88
C ASN A 468 -19.13 -23.46 26.11
N PRO A 469 -20.16 -23.29 25.25
CA PRO A 469 -21.10 -22.19 25.36
C PRO A 469 -21.97 -22.24 26.63
N GLU A 470 -22.19 -23.42 27.21
CA GLU A 470 -22.98 -23.60 28.43
C GLU A 470 -22.25 -23.09 29.68
N VAL A 471 -20.91 -23.15 29.67
CA VAL A 471 -20.05 -22.66 30.76
C VAL A 471 -19.62 -21.21 30.51
N CYS A 472 -19.62 -20.75 29.26
CA CYS A 472 -19.18 -19.42 28.92
C CYS A 472 -20.12 -18.34 29.50
N GLU A 473 -19.56 -17.34 30.17
CA GLU A 473 -20.32 -16.18 30.66
C GLU A 473 -20.27 -14.98 29.72
N GLY A 474 -19.49 -15.06 28.63
CA GLY A 474 -19.35 -13.97 27.66
C GLY A 474 -18.42 -12.83 28.09
N CYS A 475 -17.70 -12.96 29.22
CA CYS A 475 -16.84 -11.93 29.83
C CYS A 475 -15.78 -11.32 28.90
N GLY A 476 -15.31 -12.07 27.91
CA GLY A 476 -14.37 -11.58 26.89
C GLY A 476 -12.90 -11.58 27.32
N ASP A 477 -12.53 -12.16 28.46
CA ASP A 477 -11.13 -12.24 28.91
C ASP A 477 -10.23 -12.93 27.87
N CYS A 478 -10.72 -14.01 27.24
CA CYS A 478 -10.04 -14.65 26.11
C CYS A 478 -9.68 -13.68 24.96
N SER A 479 -10.55 -12.71 24.66
CA SER A 479 -10.31 -11.67 23.66
C SER A 479 -9.33 -10.60 24.18
N LEU A 480 -9.41 -10.23 25.46
CA LEU A 480 -8.48 -9.27 26.07
C LEU A 480 -7.04 -9.81 26.09
N GLN A 481 -6.85 -11.09 26.44
CA GLN A 481 -5.52 -11.70 26.51
C GLN A 481 -4.88 -11.94 25.13
N SER A 482 -5.68 -12.41 24.16
CA SER A 482 -5.16 -12.82 22.84
C SER A 482 -5.24 -11.74 21.77
N ASN A 483 -6.13 -10.77 21.93
CA ASN A 483 -6.51 -9.80 20.90
C ASN A 483 -6.78 -10.50 19.55
N CYS A 484 -7.51 -11.62 19.57
CA CYS A 484 -7.64 -12.54 18.43
C CYS A 484 -9.01 -12.43 17.73
N VAL A 485 -9.00 -12.21 16.41
CA VAL A 485 -10.22 -12.11 15.59
C VAL A 485 -10.93 -13.43 15.36
N SER A 486 -10.30 -14.56 15.66
CA SER A 486 -11.00 -15.86 15.63
C SER A 486 -11.92 -16.07 16.84
N ILE A 487 -11.88 -15.20 17.85
CA ILE A 487 -12.84 -15.25 18.96
C ILE A 487 -14.06 -14.43 18.55
N GLU A 488 -15.12 -15.12 18.19
CA GLU A 488 -16.36 -14.53 17.69
C GLU A 488 -17.44 -14.54 18.78
N PRO A 489 -18.39 -13.59 18.75
CA PRO A 489 -19.61 -13.71 19.53
C PRO A 489 -20.44 -14.91 19.05
N LEU A 490 -21.13 -15.55 19.99
CA LEU A 490 -22.12 -16.59 19.73
C LEU A 490 -23.38 -16.23 20.52
N GLU A 491 -24.46 -15.89 19.83
CA GLU A 491 -25.75 -15.64 20.48
C GLU A 491 -26.40 -16.99 20.86
N THR A 492 -26.82 -17.11 22.12
CA THR A 492 -27.47 -18.31 22.67
C THR A 492 -28.68 -17.91 23.52
N GLU A 493 -29.52 -18.87 23.87
CA GLU A 493 -30.65 -18.65 24.79
C GLU A 493 -30.18 -18.16 26.18
N LEU A 494 -28.97 -18.52 26.59
CA LEU A 494 -28.34 -18.09 27.85
C LEU A 494 -27.57 -16.76 27.71
N GLY A 495 -27.86 -15.98 26.66
CA GLY A 495 -27.22 -14.72 26.34
C GLY A 495 -26.00 -14.84 25.42
N ARG A 496 -25.28 -13.73 25.25
CA ARG A 496 -24.14 -13.63 24.33
C ARG A 496 -22.90 -14.34 24.89
N LYS A 497 -22.45 -15.38 24.19
CA LYS A 497 -21.27 -16.20 24.51
C LYS A 497 -20.13 -15.93 23.54
N ARG A 498 -19.05 -16.72 23.65
CA ARG A 498 -17.89 -16.70 22.75
C ARG A 498 -17.70 -18.05 22.08
N ARG A 499 -17.18 -18.05 20.86
CA ARG A 499 -16.73 -19.25 20.14
C ARG A 499 -15.41 -18.98 19.44
N ILE A 500 -14.62 -20.02 19.21
CA ILE A 500 -13.41 -19.93 18.39
C ILE A 500 -13.72 -20.43 16.98
N ASN A 501 -13.57 -19.56 15.98
CA ASN A 501 -13.67 -19.93 14.58
C ASN A 501 -12.49 -20.81 14.17
N GLN A 502 -12.75 -22.10 14.03
CA GLN A 502 -11.72 -23.12 13.74
C GLN A 502 -11.14 -23.00 12.32
N SER A 503 -11.85 -22.37 11.39
CA SER A 503 -11.42 -22.17 9.99
C SER A 503 -10.40 -21.04 9.84
N THR A 504 -10.39 -20.10 10.79
CA THR A 504 -9.48 -18.94 10.80
C THR A 504 -8.43 -19.01 11.92
N CYS A 505 -8.62 -19.89 12.92
CA CYS A 505 -7.71 -20.06 14.04
C CYS A 505 -6.32 -20.55 13.59
N ASN A 506 -5.27 -19.85 14.02
CA ASN A 506 -3.87 -20.19 13.71
C ASN A 506 -3.16 -20.99 14.81
N LYS A 507 -3.89 -21.42 15.85
CA LYS A 507 -3.39 -22.35 16.88
C LYS A 507 -2.12 -21.84 17.59
N ASP A 508 -2.11 -20.57 17.97
CA ASP A 508 -1.05 -19.98 18.81
C ASP A 508 -1.33 -20.15 20.30
N TYR A 509 -2.55 -20.55 20.65
CA TYR A 509 -3.02 -20.84 22.01
C TYR A 509 -2.89 -19.66 22.99
N SER A 510 -2.75 -18.43 22.53
CA SER A 510 -2.69 -17.27 23.43
C SER A 510 -3.99 -17.04 24.19
N CYS A 511 -5.13 -17.48 23.65
CA CYS A 511 -6.44 -17.33 24.29
C CYS A 511 -6.59 -18.11 25.61
N ILE A 512 -5.89 -19.24 25.79
CA ILE A 512 -5.96 -20.04 27.02
C ILE A 512 -5.20 -19.42 28.19
N LYS A 513 -4.45 -18.31 27.95
CA LYS A 513 -3.86 -17.52 29.02
C LYS A 513 -4.91 -16.75 29.84
N GLY A 514 -6.13 -16.63 29.31
CA GLY A 514 -7.25 -16.08 30.04
C GLY A 514 -7.75 -17.03 31.13
N PHE A 515 -8.23 -16.46 32.23
CA PHE A 515 -8.84 -17.21 33.31
C PHE A 515 -10.28 -17.55 32.93
N CYS A 516 -10.46 -18.63 32.17
CA CYS A 516 -11.77 -19.02 31.67
C CYS A 516 -12.02 -20.53 31.83
N PRO A 517 -13.01 -20.94 32.66
CA PRO A 517 -13.32 -22.36 32.88
C PRO A 517 -14.00 -23.03 31.67
N SER A 518 -14.41 -22.25 30.66
CA SER A 518 -15.13 -22.77 29.49
C SER A 518 -14.22 -23.37 28.41
N PHE A 519 -12.90 -23.25 28.55
CA PHE A 519 -11.97 -23.80 27.57
C PHE A 519 -11.87 -25.33 27.65
N VAL A 520 -11.97 -25.96 26.49
CA VAL A 520 -11.72 -27.39 26.31
C VAL A 520 -10.68 -27.56 25.20
N THR A 521 -9.67 -28.38 25.44
CA THR A 521 -8.68 -28.75 24.41
C THR A 521 -8.99 -30.14 23.88
N VAL A 522 -9.10 -30.27 22.56
CA VAL A 522 -9.34 -31.55 21.88
C VAL A 522 -8.33 -31.75 20.76
N ASP A 523 -7.91 -32.98 20.51
CA ASP A 523 -7.10 -33.29 19.33
C ASP A 523 -8.03 -33.65 18.17
N ALA A 524 -8.05 -32.83 17.11
CA ALA A 524 -8.98 -32.99 16.00
C ALA A 524 -8.44 -32.43 14.66
N GLU A 525 -8.66 -33.20 13.59
CA GLU A 525 -8.39 -32.79 12.21
C GLU A 525 -9.64 -32.14 11.58
N ILE A 526 -9.45 -31.05 10.82
CA ILE A 526 -10.55 -30.44 10.05
C ILE A 526 -10.63 -31.19 8.72
N LYS A 527 -11.75 -31.87 8.44
CA LYS A 527 -12.05 -32.38 7.10
C LYS A 527 -12.26 -31.20 6.15
N THR A 528 -11.27 -30.89 5.31
CA THR A 528 -11.27 -29.78 4.34
C THR A 528 -12.10 -30.07 3.08
N LYS A 529 -13.26 -30.70 3.19
CA LYS A 529 -14.26 -30.60 2.12
C LYS A 529 -15.17 -29.44 2.45
N PRO A 530 -15.09 -28.30 1.73
CA PRO A 530 -16.27 -27.46 1.67
C PRO A 530 -17.35 -28.34 1.05
N CYS A 531 -18.46 -28.54 1.75
CA CYS A 531 -19.70 -28.80 1.05
C CYS A 531 -19.99 -27.52 0.24
N LEU A 532 -19.34 -27.37 -0.91
CA LEU A 532 -19.78 -26.45 -1.93
C LEU A 532 -21.06 -27.07 -2.46
N ALA A 533 -22.16 -26.80 -1.76
CA ALA A 533 -23.47 -26.96 -2.32
C ALA A 533 -23.43 -26.20 -3.65
N THR A 534 -23.48 -26.93 -4.76
CA THR A 534 -23.49 -26.32 -6.08
C THR A 534 -24.65 -25.33 -6.14
N LEU A 535 -24.56 -24.25 -6.91
CA LEU A 535 -25.66 -23.26 -7.06
C LEU A 535 -27.03 -23.90 -7.41
N LYS A 536 -27.04 -25.15 -7.90
CA LYS A 536 -28.25 -25.97 -8.09
C LYS A 536 -28.93 -26.41 -6.77
N GLU A 537 -28.18 -26.63 -5.70
CA GLU A 537 -28.73 -27.06 -4.40
C GLU A 537 -29.40 -25.92 -3.64
N TYR A 538 -28.93 -24.67 -3.82
CA TYR A 538 -29.59 -23.49 -3.23
C TYR A 538 -30.97 -23.21 -3.83
N GLN A 539 -31.23 -23.58 -5.09
CA GLN A 539 -32.55 -23.45 -5.70
C GLN A 539 -33.57 -24.45 -5.13
N ASN A 540 -33.11 -25.56 -4.54
CA ASN A 540 -33.96 -26.58 -3.95
C ASN A 540 -34.18 -26.41 -2.43
N LEU A 541 -33.46 -25.50 -1.77
CA LEU A 541 -33.53 -25.27 -0.31
C LEU A 541 -34.63 -24.28 0.12
N SER A 542 -35.44 -23.76 -0.81
CA SER A 542 -36.63 -22.94 -0.49
C SER A 542 -37.82 -23.77 0.00
N PHE A 543 -37.73 -25.10 -0.03
CA PHE A 543 -38.75 -26.01 0.47
C PHE A 543 -38.11 -27.16 1.23
N MET A 544 -37.73 -26.94 2.49
CA MET A 544 -37.85 -27.96 3.55
C MET A 544 -37.38 -27.40 4.90
N ASN A 545 -38.36 -27.19 5.77
CA ASN A 545 -38.17 -27.03 7.21
C ASN A 545 -37.57 -28.32 7.80
N ARG A 546 -36.75 -28.12 8.85
CA ARG A 546 -36.16 -29.11 9.78
C ARG A 546 -34.96 -29.89 9.27
N MET A 547 -33.81 -29.63 9.89
CA MET A 547 -32.70 -30.61 9.97
C MET A 547 -32.27 -30.76 11.42
N GLU A 548 -32.59 -31.91 11.99
CA GLU A 548 -31.98 -32.44 13.20
C GLU A 548 -30.50 -32.77 12.91
N LEU A 549 -29.62 -32.36 13.82
CA LEU A 549 -28.20 -32.69 13.81
C LEU A 549 -28.00 -34.11 14.35
N GLN A 550 -27.68 -35.06 13.48
CA GLN A 550 -27.01 -36.30 13.88
C GLN A 550 -25.50 -36.13 13.71
N ILE A 551 -24.79 -36.20 14.84
CA ILE A 551 -23.34 -36.38 14.91
C ILE A 551 -23.09 -37.89 14.97
N SER A 552 -22.28 -38.43 14.07
CA SER A 552 -21.65 -39.73 14.24
C SER A 552 -20.13 -39.59 14.26
N CYS A 553 -19.52 -40.40 15.13
CA CYS A 553 -18.13 -40.36 15.61
C CYS A 553 -17.03 -40.13 14.55
#